data_AF-A0A849F0Z3-F1
#
_entry.id   AF-A0A849F0Z3-F1
#
_cell.length_a   1.000
_cell.length_b   1.000
_cell.length_c   1.000
_cell.angle_alpha   90.00
_cell.angle_beta   90.00
_cell.angle_gamma   90.00
#
_symmetry.space_group_name_H-M   'P 1'
#
loop_
_entity.id
_entity.type
_entity.pdbx_description
1 polymer ?
#
loop_
_entity_poly.entity_id
_entity_poly.type
_entity_poly.pdbx_seq_one_letter_code
_entity_poly.pdbx_strand_id
1 'polypeptide(L)'
;MKTQSGFTLIELMVVVSIIGILAAIAMPQFSAYRTRAFLSEGYQLGGAMRQDVSAYYDTVGALPQDNKAMGFPEPEAIRGKYVLGLNYCFVA
;
A
#
# COMPACT_ATOMS: atom_id res chain seq x y z
N MET A 1 24.34 47.22 -24.36
CA MET A 1 23.64 46.07 -24.99
C MET A 1 23.80 44.89 -24.06
N LYS A 2 22.70 44.33 -23.54
CA LYS A 2 22.79 43.12 -22.68
C LYS A 2 22.97 41.92 -23.60
N THR A 3 24.13 41.28 -23.53
CA THR A 3 24.38 39.97 -24.15
C THR A 3 23.42 38.96 -23.53
N GLN A 4 22.37 38.59 -24.26
CA GLN A 4 21.54 37.45 -23.87
C GLN A 4 22.34 36.18 -24.15
N SER A 5 23.02 35.66 -23.12
CA SER A 5 23.58 34.32 -23.12
C SER A 5 22.45 33.31 -22.91
N GLY A 6 21.92 32.77 -24.01
CA GLY A 6 20.97 31.66 -23.99
C GLY A 6 21.68 30.33 -23.71
N PHE A 7 20.95 29.38 -23.12
CA PHE A 7 21.40 28.00 -22.94
C PHE A 7 21.55 27.33 -24.31
N THR A 8 22.57 26.49 -24.47
CA THR A 8 22.76 25.74 -25.72
C THR A 8 21.87 24.51 -25.75
N LEU A 9 21.45 24.10 -26.96
CA LEU A 9 20.66 22.86 -27.14
C LEU A 9 21.42 21.63 -26.64
N ILE A 10 22.75 21.65 -26.72
CA ILE A 10 23.58 20.54 -26.25
C ILE A 10 23.59 20.43 -24.72
N GLU A 11 23.64 21.55 -23.99
CA GLU A 11 23.52 21.53 -22.53
C GLU A 11 22.16 20.98 -22.09
N LEU A 12 21.08 21.38 -22.78
CA LEU A 12 19.75 20.87 -22.51
C LEU A 12 19.64 19.35 -22.77
N MET A 13 20.22 18.85 -23.85
CA MET A 13 20.21 17.42 -24.18
C MET A 13 20.93 16.56 -23.13
N VAL A 14 22.05 17.03 -22.59
CA VAL A 14 22.79 16.32 -21.54
C VAL A 14 21.95 16.27 -20.25
N VAL A 15 21.31 17.38 -19.88
CA VAL A 15 20.45 17.43 -18.68
C VAL A 15 19.28 16.45 -18.79
N VAL A 16 18.58 16.42 -19.92
CA VAL A 16 17.46 15.49 -20.15
C VAL A 16 17.93 14.04 -20.10
N SER A 17 19.12 13.74 -20.64
CA SER A 17 19.70 12.40 -20.62
C SER A 17 20.00 11.91 -19.20
N ILE A 18 20.56 12.77 -18.35
CA ILE A 18 20.83 12.45 -16.94
C ILE A 18 19.52 12.23 -16.17
N ILE A 19 18.52 13.12 -16.35
CA ILE A 19 17.20 12.97 -15.73
C ILE A 19 16.52 11.67 -16.19
N GLY A 20 16.67 11.29 -17.46
CA GLY A 20 16.14 10.06 -18.01
C GLY A 20 16.70 8.81 -17.33
N ILE A 21 18.02 8.75 -17.12
CA ILE A 21 18.67 7.64 -16.40
C ILE A 21 18.21 7.59 -14.94
N LEU A 22 18.17 8.73 -14.25
CA LEU A 22 17.71 8.80 -12.86
C LEU A 22 16.25 8.37 -12.73
N ALA A 23 15.38 8.81 -13.64
CA ALA A 23 13.96 8.43 -13.64
C ALA A 23 13.76 6.93 -13.89
N ALA A 24 14.55 6.33 -14.79
CA ALA A 24 14.49 4.90 -15.08
C ALA A 24 14.78 4.04 -13.85
N ILE A 25 15.71 4.48 -12.98
CA ILE A 25 16.04 3.79 -11.72
C ILE A 25 15.01 4.12 -10.62
N ALA A 26 14.57 5.38 -10.54
CA ALA A 26 13.69 5.85 -9.48
C ALA A 26 12.26 5.29 -9.59
N MET A 27 11.71 5.15 -10.79
CA MET A 27 10.35 4.64 -11.01
C MET A 27 10.08 3.25 -10.40
N PRO A 28 10.89 2.19 -10.68
CA PRO A 28 10.66 0.88 -10.07
C PRO A 28 10.83 0.91 -8.54
N GLN A 29 11.78 1.71 -8.03
CA GLN A 29 11.99 1.88 -6.58
C GLN A 29 10.77 2.51 -5.90
N PHE A 30 10.21 3.59 -6.47
CA PHE A 30 9.02 4.23 -5.93
C PHE A 30 7.79 3.33 -5.99
N SER A 31 7.65 2.51 -7.04
CA SER A 31 6.58 1.51 -7.10
C SER A 31 6.68 0.52 -5.95
N ALA A 32 7.85 -0.07 -5.72
CA ALA A 32 8.08 -1.00 -4.61
C ALA A 32 7.84 -0.36 -3.24
N TYR A 33 8.24 0.91 -3.05
CA TYR A 33 7.97 1.66 -1.82
C TYR A 33 6.47 1.86 -1.57
N ARG A 34 5.72 2.25 -2.61
CA ARG A 34 4.25 2.39 -2.51
C ARG A 34 3.58 1.05 -2.20
N THR A 35 3.99 -0.03 -2.86
CA THR A 35 3.44 -1.36 -2.58
C THR A 35 3.70 -1.76 -1.13
N ARG A 36 4.90 -1.51 -0.59
CA ARG A 36 5.19 -1.77 0.84
C ARG A 36 4.31 -0.95 1.77
N ALA A 37 4.05 0.32 1.43
CA ALA A 37 3.13 1.16 2.20
C ALA A 37 1.70 0.60 2.18
N PHE A 38 1.21 0.15 1.01
CA PHE A 38 -0.13 -0.45 0.87
C PHE A 38 -0.24 -1.75 1.67
N LEU A 39 0.78 -2.61 1.60
CA LEU A 39 0.85 -3.83 2.38
C LEU A 39 0.90 -3.52 3.88
N SER A 40 1.70 -2.54 4.32
CA SER A 40 1.81 -2.16 5.72
C SER A 40 0.47 -1.71 6.30
N GLU A 41 -0.34 -0.96 5.54
CA GLU A 41 -1.68 -0.59 5.97
C GLU A 41 -2.60 -1.81 6.11
N GLY A 42 -2.59 -2.70 5.11
CA GLY A 42 -3.34 -3.96 5.16
C GLY A 42 -2.95 -4.83 6.36
N TYR A 43 -1.66 -4.94 6.65
CA TYR A 43 -1.16 -5.68 7.82
C TYR A 43 -1.56 -5.05 9.14
N GLN A 44 -1.62 -3.71 9.24
CA GLN A 44 -2.07 -3.04 10.45
C GLN A 44 -3.57 -3.26 10.68
N LEU A 45 -4.39 -3.07 9.65
CA LEU A 45 -5.84 -3.27 9.75
C LEU A 45 -6.19 -4.74 10.03
N GLY A 46 -5.59 -5.69 9.29
CA GLY A 46 -5.77 -7.12 9.54
C GLY A 46 -5.13 -7.59 10.85
N GLY A 47 -4.17 -6.84 11.39
CA GLY A 47 -3.55 -7.10 12.68
C GLY A 47 -4.54 -7.05 13.85
N ALA A 48 -5.41 -6.03 13.86
CA ALA A 48 -6.49 -5.92 14.85
C ALA A 48 -7.46 -7.10 14.73
N MET A 49 -7.88 -7.42 13.49
CA MET A 49 -8.76 -8.55 13.22
C MET A 49 -8.18 -9.89 13.71
N ARG A 50 -6.87 -10.11 13.55
CA ARG A 50 -6.21 -11.33 14.05
C ARG A 50 -6.23 -11.44 15.57
N GLN A 51 -6.09 -10.32 16.30
CA GLN A 51 -6.14 -10.32 17.76
C GLN A 51 -7.54 -10.72 18.25
N ASP A 52 -8.57 -10.17 17.62
CA ASP A 52 -9.96 -10.48 17.94
C ASP A 52 -10.33 -11.93 17.58
N VAL A 53 -9.87 -12.45 16.43
CA VAL A 53 -10.02 -13.87 16.06
C VAL A 53 -9.36 -14.77 17.10
N SER A 54 -8.16 -14.41 17.59
CA SER A 54 -7.48 -15.15 18.65
C SER A 54 -8.29 -15.15 19.95
N ALA A 55 -8.79 -13.98 20.35
CA ALA A 55 -9.63 -13.87 21.55
C ALA A 55 -10.96 -14.65 21.42
N TYR A 56 -11.53 -14.69 20.21
CA TYR A 56 -12.71 -15.51 19.92
C TYR A 56 -12.42 -16.99 20.10
N TYR A 57 -11.27 -17.47 19.60
CA TYR A 57 -10.86 -18.85 19.79
C TYR A 57 -10.65 -19.20 21.28
N ASP A 58 -10.05 -18.30 22.05
CA ASP A 58 -9.81 -18.50 23.48
C ASP A 58 -11.12 -18.57 24.30
N THR A 59 -12.19 -17.92 23.84
CA THR A 59 -13.48 -17.86 24.55
C THR A 59 -14.49 -18.89 24.08
N VAL A 60 -14.54 -19.18 22.77
CA VAL A 60 -15.55 -20.05 22.14
C VAL A 60 -14.99 -21.44 21.83
N GLY A 61 -13.66 -21.60 21.77
CA GLY A 61 -12.99 -22.87 21.47
C GLY A 61 -13.09 -23.30 20.00
N ALA A 62 -13.61 -22.43 19.13
CA ALA A 62 -13.74 -22.66 17.69
C ALA A 62 -13.31 -21.42 16.92
N LEU A 63 -12.78 -21.61 15.72
CA LEU A 63 -12.52 -20.49 14.83
C LEU A 63 -13.86 -19.94 14.30
N PRO A 64 -13.97 -18.61 14.16
CA PRO A 64 -15.14 -18.02 13.51
C PRO A 64 -15.22 -18.51 12.06
N GLN A 65 -16.41 -18.46 11.45
CA GLN A 65 -16.57 -18.84 10.03
C GLN A 65 -16.40 -17.63 9.12
N ASP A 66 -16.90 -16.48 9.57
CA ASP A 66 -16.96 -15.24 8.81
C ASP A 66 -16.89 -14.01 9.73
N ASN A 67 -16.88 -12.82 9.13
CA ASN A 67 -17.00 -11.54 9.85
C ASN A 67 -18.24 -11.50 10.76
N LYS A 68 -19.36 -12.08 10.31
CA LYS A 68 -20.64 -12.01 11.01
C LYS A 68 -20.61 -12.82 12.31
N ALA A 69 -19.95 -13.97 12.32
CA ALA A 69 -19.76 -14.78 13.51
C ALA A 69 -19.02 -14.03 14.64
N MET A 70 -18.18 -13.05 14.29
CA MET A 70 -17.48 -12.20 15.26
C MET A 70 -18.18 -10.88 15.57
N GLY A 71 -19.32 -10.60 14.93
CA GLY A 71 -19.98 -9.29 15.04
C GLY A 71 -19.20 -8.16 14.37
N PHE A 72 -18.28 -8.49 13.45
CA PHE A 72 -17.61 -7.48 12.66
C PHE A 72 -18.54 -6.88 11.61
N PRO A 73 -18.34 -5.60 11.26
CA PRO A 73 -19.10 -4.97 10.20
C PRO A 73 -18.76 -5.60 8.84
N GLU A 74 -19.62 -5.33 7.85
CA GLU A 74 -19.45 -5.83 6.48
C GLU A 74 -18.05 -5.44 5.94
N PRO A 75 -17.43 -6.25 5.06
CA PRO A 75 -16.05 -6.06 4.65
C PRO A 75 -15.71 -4.66 4.13
N GLU A 76 -16.63 -4.00 3.41
CA GLU A 76 -16.40 -2.66 2.86
C GLU A 76 -16.42 -1.56 3.94
N ALA A 77 -16.94 -1.84 5.13
CA ALA A 77 -16.87 -0.93 6.26
C ALA A 77 -15.48 -0.96 6.92
N ILE A 78 -14.75 -2.07 6.81
CA ILE A 78 -13.39 -2.24 7.33
C ILE A 78 -12.38 -1.89 6.23
N ARG A 79 -12.35 -0.60 5.86
CA ARG A 79 -11.52 -0.08 4.77
C ARG A 79 -10.50 0.94 5.25
N GLY A 80 -9.39 0.98 4.53
CA GLY A 80 -8.32 1.95 4.70
C GLY A 80 -8.23 2.90 3.51
N LYS A 81 -7.17 3.69 3.47
CA LYS A 81 -6.81 4.53 2.32
C LYS A 81 -6.44 3.68 1.10
N TYR A 82 -5.75 2.56 1.31
CA TYR A 82 -5.32 1.63 0.26
C TYR A 82 -5.91 0.23 0.38
N VAL A 83 -6.85 0.01 1.31
CA VAL A 83 -7.54 -1.26 1.55
C VAL A 83 -9.02 -1.10 1.28
N LEU A 84 -9.57 -1.86 0.33
CA LEU A 84 -10.98 -1.75 -0.07
C LEU A 84 -11.95 -2.40 0.93
N GLY A 85 -11.48 -3.42 1.64
CA GLY A 85 -12.25 -4.11 2.67
C GLY A 85 -11.47 -5.27 3.27
N LEU A 86 -11.91 -5.74 4.44
CA LEU A 86 -11.36 -6.91 5.11
C LEU A 86 -12.44 -7.96 5.36
N ASN A 87 -12.20 -9.16 4.86
CA ASN A 87 -13.06 -10.32 5.04
C ASN A 87 -12.22 -11.45 5.66
N TYR A 88 -12.68 -11.95 6.78
CA TYR A 88 -12.22 -13.19 7.37
C TYR A 88 -13.14 -14.32 6.89
N CYS A 89 -12.53 -15.36 6.34
CA CYS A 89 -13.22 -16.58 5.97
C CYS A 89 -12.38 -17.77 6.43
N PHE A 90 -12.98 -18.65 7.22
CA PHE A 90 -12.38 -19.94 7.52
C PHE A 90 -12.74 -20.93 6.41
N VAL A 91 -11.71 -21.50 5.77
CA VAL A 91 -11.88 -22.59 4.80
C VAL A 91 -11.39 -23.86 5.47
N ALA A 92 -12.34 -24.78 5.73
CA ALA A 92 -12.09 -26.09 6.32
C ALA A 92 -11.46 -27.07 5.32
#